data_AF-A0A5E4BGK3-F1
#
_entry.id   AF-A0A5E4BGK3-F1
#
_cell.length_a   1.000
_cell.length_b   1.000
_cell.length_c   1.000
_cell.angle_alpha   90.00
_cell.angle_beta   90.00
_cell.angle_gamma   90.00
#
_symmetry.space_group_name_H-M   'P 1'
#
loop_
_entity.id
_entity.type
_entity.pdbx_description
1 polymer ?
#
loop_
_entity_poly.entity_id
_entity_poly.type
_entity_poly.pdbx_seq_one_letter_code
_entity_poly.pdbx_strand_id
1 'polypeptide(L)'
;MPMILGYWDVRGLTNPIRLLLEYTDSNYEEKRYTMGDAPNYDRSQWLDEKFKLGLDFPNLPYLIDGPHRITQSNAILRYLARKHNLCGETEEEMIRVDILENQAMDTRVQLAVICYSPDFEKKKPEFLETLPEKMKLYSQFLGKRPWFAGDKITYVDFITYDVLDQHLLFEPKCLEAFPNLKDFMSRFEGLKKISTYMKSSQFLRSPLYLKLAQWSNK
;
A
#
# COMPACT_ATOMS: atom_id res chain seq x y z
N MET A 1 18.51 -17.39 2.81
CA MET A 1 18.50 -16.15 3.63
C MET A 1 17.12 -15.53 3.49
N PRO A 2 16.57 -14.90 4.54
CA PRO A 2 15.33 -14.15 4.40
C PRO A 2 15.49 -13.02 3.37
N MET A 3 14.40 -12.67 2.69
CA MET A 3 14.34 -11.42 1.92
C MET A 3 14.45 -10.23 2.87
N ILE A 4 14.99 -9.09 2.42
CA ILE A 4 15.03 -7.86 3.22
C ILE A 4 14.14 -6.81 2.56
N LEU A 5 13.09 -6.40 3.26
CA LEU A 5 12.23 -5.27 2.88
C LEU A 5 12.71 -4.02 3.62
N GLY A 6 13.19 -3.02 2.87
CA GLY A 6 13.60 -1.74 3.43
C GLY A 6 12.55 -0.65 3.22
N TYR A 7 12.13 0.00 4.30
CA TYR A 7 11.25 1.17 4.24
C TYR A 7 11.39 2.07 5.47
N TRP A 8 10.76 3.23 5.45
CA TRP A 8 10.56 4.02 6.66
C TRP A 8 9.71 3.25 7.68
N ASP A 9 9.90 3.56 8.96
CA ASP A 9 9.11 3.02 10.08
C ASP A 9 7.72 3.68 10.17
N VAL A 10 6.98 3.61 9.06
CA VAL A 10 5.60 4.06 8.88
C VAL A 10 4.88 3.05 7.97
N ARG A 11 3.55 3.12 7.87
CA ARG A 11 2.79 2.28 6.95
C ARG A 11 3.12 2.59 5.48
N GLY A 12 2.94 3.85 5.07
CA GLY A 12 3.30 4.41 3.77
C GLY A 12 3.04 3.52 2.56
N LEU A 13 3.98 3.53 1.61
CA LEU A 13 3.89 2.79 0.33
C LEU A 13 4.09 1.27 0.49
N THR A 14 4.59 0.81 1.63
CA THR A 14 5.03 -0.58 1.78
C THR A 14 3.96 -1.51 2.35
N ASN A 15 2.82 -0.98 2.80
CA ASN A 15 1.76 -1.81 3.38
C ASN A 15 1.26 -2.93 2.44
N PRO A 16 1.00 -2.67 1.14
CA PRO A 16 0.63 -3.75 0.22
C PRO A 16 1.70 -4.85 0.14
N ILE A 17 2.98 -4.46 0.23
CA ILE A 17 4.12 -5.39 0.15
C ILE A 17 4.17 -6.27 1.41
N ARG A 18 4.02 -5.67 2.59
CA ARG A 18 3.97 -6.40 3.87
C ARG A 18 2.83 -7.42 3.87
N LEU A 19 1.62 -6.97 3.50
CA LEU A 19 0.45 -7.84 3.40
C LEU A 19 0.66 -8.99 2.40
N LEU A 20 1.31 -8.73 1.26
CA LEU A 20 1.57 -9.76 0.24
C LEU A 20 2.63 -10.77 0.72
N LEU A 21 3.70 -10.32 1.37
CA LEU A 21 4.71 -11.20 1.97
C LEU A 21 4.09 -12.13 3.02
N GLU A 22 3.25 -11.59 3.90
CA GLU A 22 2.50 -12.35 4.90
C GLU A 22 1.50 -13.33 4.28
N TYR A 23 0.76 -12.90 3.27
CA TYR A 23 -0.19 -13.76 2.56
C TYR A 23 0.49 -14.96 1.88
N THR A 24 1.66 -14.71 1.30
CA THR A 24 2.48 -15.73 0.61
C THR A 24 3.34 -16.57 1.56
N ASP A 25 3.28 -16.32 2.87
CA ASP A 25 4.11 -16.98 3.88
C ASP A 25 5.62 -16.86 3.60
N SER A 26 5.99 -15.72 3.01
CA SER A 26 7.36 -15.43 2.60
C SER A 26 8.29 -15.30 3.81
N ASN A 27 9.51 -15.85 3.71
CA ASN A 27 10.55 -15.65 4.71
C ASN A 27 11.26 -14.30 4.48
N TYR A 28 10.99 -13.31 5.32
CA TYR A 28 11.55 -11.97 5.18
C TYR A 28 11.85 -11.29 6.52
N GLU A 29 12.73 -10.29 6.48
CA GLU A 29 13.01 -9.35 7.56
C GLU A 29 12.74 -7.92 7.07
N GLU A 30 12.39 -7.02 7.99
CA GLU A 30 12.22 -5.60 7.68
C GLU A 30 13.37 -4.76 8.23
N LYS A 31 14.01 -3.99 7.34
CA LYS A 31 14.86 -2.87 7.74
C LYS A 31 13.99 -1.61 7.79
N ARG A 32 13.64 -1.20 9.01
CA ARG A 32 12.85 0.02 9.24
C ARG A 32 13.77 1.19 9.57
N TYR A 33 13.75 2.20 8.71
CA TYR A 33 14.47 3.46 8.92
C TYR A 33 13.60 4.43 9.70
N THR A 34 14.12 5.01 10.77
CA THR A 34 13.40 6.01 11.57
C THR A 34 13.78 7.41 11.12
N MET A 35 12.78 8.25 10.85
CA MET A 35 12.97 9.69 10.65
C MET A 35 13.04 10.40 12.02
N GLY A 36 14.03 11.28 12.20
CA GLY A 36 14.15 12.14 13.38
C GLY A 36 12.97 13.08 13.57
N ASP A 37 12.85 13.67 14.75
CA ASP A 37 11.76 14.59 15.06
C ASP A 37 11.95 15.99 14.43
N ALA A 38 10.88 16.77 14.44
CA ALA A 38 10.92 18.19 14.09
C ALA A 38 11.90 18.97 14.99
N PRO A 39 12.52 20.04 14.48
CA PRO A 39 12.37 20.58 13.13
C PRO A 39 13.32 19.94 12.10
N ASN A 40 14.26 19.11 12.53
CA ASN A 40 15.38 18.65 11.69
C ASN A 40 15.00 17.48 10.78
N TYR A 41 14.05 16.64 11.19
CA TYR A 41 13.59 15.47 10.44
C TYR A 41 14.74 14.61 9.92
N ASP A 42 15.70 14.30 10.79
CA ASP A 42 16.94 13.60 10.42
C ASP A 42 16.64 12.30 9.64
N ARG A 43 17.41 12.08 8.57
CA ARG A 43 17.27 10.92 7.67
C ARG A 43 18.56 10.11 7.58
N SER A 44 19.54 10.38 8.45
CA SER A 44 20.87 9.77 8.45
C SER A 44 20.82 8.25 8.33
N GLN A 45 19.97 7.57 9.12
CA GLN A 45 19.83 6.11 9.09
C GLN A 45 19.64 5.54 7.67
N TRP A 46 18.84 6.21 6.83
CA TRP A 46 18.66 5.82 5.43
C TRP A 46 19.79 6.35 4.55
N LEU A 47 20.13 7.63 4.68
CA LEU A 47 21.10 8.28 3.79
C LEU A 47 22.50 7.64 3.88
N ASP A 48 22.87 7.13 5.05
CA ASP A 48 24.14 6.46 5.30
C ASP A 48 24.25 5.10 4.61
N GLU A 49 23.13 4.42 4.34
CA GLU A 49 23.08 3.12 3.66
C GLU A 49 22.66 3.22 2.19
N LYS A 50 21.97 4.30 1.79
CA LYS A 50 21.28 4.47 0.51
C LYS A 50 22.09 3.99 -0.71
N PHE A 51 23.36 4.37 -0.81
CA PHE A 51 24.21 4.05 -1.95
C PHE A 51 25.12 2.83 -1.75
N LYS A 52 24.95 2.09 -0.65
CA LYS A 52 25.79 0.93 -0.27
C LYS A 52 25.09 -0.42 -0.47
N LEU A 53 23.81 -0.41 -0.85
CA LEU A 53 22.98 -1.62 -0.95
C LEU A 53 23.00 -2.29 -2.34
N GLY A 54 23.65 -1.66 -3.33
CA GLY A 54 23.68 -2.15 -4.72
C GLY A 54 22.35 -2.02 -5.46
N LEU A 55 21.52 -1.05 -5.10
CA LEU A 55 20.27 -0.73 -5.80
C LEU A 55 20.57 0.06 -7.08
N ASP A 56 19.94 -0.28 -8.20
CA ASP A 56 20.10 0.46 -9.47
C ASP A 56 19.60 1.90 -9.38
N PHE A 57 18.44 2.10 -8.74
CA PHE A 57 17.84 3.40 -8.47
C PHE A 57 17.54 3.54 -6.96
N PRO A 58 18.53 3.90 -6.12
CA PRO A 58 18.40 3.88 -4.66
C PRO A 58 17.18 4.64 -4.13
N ASN A 59 16.19 3.89 -3.62
CA ASN A 59 14.93 4.44 -3.15
C ASN A 59 14.27 3.54 -2.09
N LEU A 60 13.21 4.04 -1.46
CA LEU A 60 12.36 3.31 -0.51
C LEU A 60 10.91 3.24 -1.07
N PRO A 61 10.24 2.08 -1.06
CA PRO A 61 10.75 0.80 -0.57
C PRO A 61 11.76 0.14 -1.51
N TYR A 62 12.59 -0.73 -0.92
CA TYR A 62 13.40 -1.70 -1.65
C TYR A 62 13.14 -3.12 -1.14
N LEU A 63 13.34 -4.11 -2.00
CA LEU A 63 13.39 -5.53 -1.65
C LEU A 63 14.73 -6.12 -2.11
N ILE A 64 15.39 -6.83 -1.21
CA ILE A 64 16.59 -7.61 -1.48
C ILE A 64 16.25 -9.08 -1.34
N ASP A 65 16.45 -9.85 -2.41
CA ASP A 65 16.22 -11.29 -2.44
C ASP A 65 17.34 -12.00 -3.20
N GLY A 66 18.26 -12.61 -2.45
CA GLY A 66 19.47 -13.21 -3.01
C GLY A 66 20.26 -12.18 -3.85
N PRO A 67 20.44 -12.39 -5.18
CA PRO A 67 21.10 -11.44 -6.06
C PRO A 67 20.18 -10.28 -6.51
N HIS A 68 18.86 -10.38 -6.32
CA HIS A 68 17.92 -9.38 -6.80
C HIS A 68 17.89 -8.16 -5.88
N ARG A 69 17.89 -6.97 -6.50
CA ARG A 69 17.86 -5.65 -5.85
C ARG A 69 16.76 -4.84 -6.51
N ILE A 70 15.61 -4.72 -5.86
CA ILE A 70 14.38 -4.21 -6.49
C ILE A 70 13.92 -2.96 -5.75
N THR A 71 13.69 -1.89 -6.48
CA THR A 71 13.05 -0.65 -5.99
C THR A 71 11.74 -0.41 -6.76
N GLN A 72 10.94 0.57 -6.34
CA GLN A 72 9.57 0.83 -6.79
C GLN A 72 8.56 -0.19 -6.23
N SER A 73 7.56 0.29 -5.49
CA SER A 73 6.61 -0.56 -4.79
C SER A 73 5.86 -1.51 -5.73
N ASN A 74 5.42 -1.03 -6.89
CA ASN A 74 4.70 -1.85 -7.87
C ASN A 74 5.62 -2.91 -8.50
N ALA A 75 6.89 -2.61 -8.74
CA ALA A 75 7.85 -3.59 -9.24
C ALA A 75 8.12 -4.70 -8.21
N ILE A 76 8.25 -4.33 -6.92
CA ILE A 76 8.37 -5.29 -5.81
C ILE A 76 7.13 -6.18 -5.72
N LEU A 77 5.94 -5.59 -5.77
CA LEU A 77 4.68 -6.34 -5.74
C LEU A 77 4.57 -7.30 -6.93
N ARG A 78 4.83 -6.85 -8.15
CA ARG A 78 4.84 -7.70 -9.35
C ARG A 78 5.88 -8.81 -9.26
N TYR A 79 7.05 -8.56 -8.68
CA TYR A 79 8.09 -9.58 -8.45
C TYR A 79 7.59 -10.69 -7.54
N LEU A 80 7.04 -10.33 -6.38
CA LEU A 80 6.46 -11.28 -5.43
C LEU A 80 5.27 -12.01 -6.05
N ALA A 81 4.38 -11.28 -6.74
CA ALA A 81 3.21 -11.84 -7.39
C ALA A 81 3.56 -12.92 -8.42
N ARG A 82 4.59 -12.69 -9.24
CA ARG A 82 5.07 -13.67 -10.23
C ARG A 82 5.59 -14.95 -9.60
N LYS A 83 6.21 -14.88 -8.40
CA LYS A 83 6.68 -16.08 -7.68
C LYS A 83 5.55 -16.97 -7.19
N HIS A 84 4.34 -16.41 -7.05
CA HIS A 84 3.19 -17.07 -6.45
C HIS A 84 1.95 -17.13 -7.37
N ASN A 85 2.11 -16.82 -8.67
CA ASN A 85 1.03 -16.79 -9.66
C ASN A 85 -0.14 -15.85 -9.30
N LEU A 86 0.17 -14.63 -8.84
CA LEU A 86 -0.82 -13.63 -8.38
C LEU A 86 -0.94 -12.43 -9.33
N CYS A 87 -0.67 -12.58 -10.62
CA CYS A 87 -0.62 -11.48 -11.60
C CYS A 87 -1.88 -11.31 -12.47
N GLY A 88 -2.82 -12.26 -12.43
CA GLY A 88 -3.82 -12.45 -13.49
C GLY A 88 -3.37 -13.54 -14.46
N GLU A 89 -4.31 -14.35 -14.92
CA GLU A 89 -4.07 -15.54 -15.76
C GLU A 89 -4.58 -15.34 -17.19
N THR A 90 -5.61 -14.50 -17.40
CA THR A 90 -6.13 -14.16 -18.73
C THR A 90 -5.80 -12.72 -19.12
N GLU A 91 -5.91 -12.41 -20.41
CA GLU A 91 -5.73 -11.05 -20.92
C GLU A 91 -6.70 -10.07 -20.23
N GLU A 92 -7.96 -10.46 -20.02
CA GLU A 92 -8.94 -9.63 -19.33
C GLU A 92 -8.55 -9.36 -17.87
N GLU A 93 -7.99 -10.35 -17.17
CA GLU A 93 -7.49 -10.17 -15.81
C GLU A 93 -6.27 -9.26 -15.78
N MET A 94 -5.32 -9.45 -16.70
CA MET A 94 -4.12 -8.61 -16.82
C MET A 94 -4.48 -7.15 -17.11
N ILE A 95 -5.40 -6.90 -18.04
CA ILE A 95 -5.92 -5.54 -18.33
C ILE A 95 -6.48 -4.90 -17.04
N ARG A 96 -7.27 -5.66 -16.27
CA ARG A 96 -7.86 -5.14 -15.02
C ARG A 96 -6.80 -4.86 -13.95
N VAL A 97 -5.80 -5.74 -13.83
CA VAL A 97 -4.67 -5.57 -12.93
C VAL A 97 -3.87 -4.32 -13.29
N ASP A 98 -3.55 -4.13 -14.56
CA ASP A 98 -2.75 -2.99 -15.02
C ASP A 98 -3.48 -1.65 -14.86
N ILE A 99 -4.77 -1.59 -15.23
CA ILE A 99 -5.59 -0.39 -15.01
C ILE A 99 -5.62 -0.05 -13.51
N LEU A 100 -5.93 -1.03 -12.67
CA LEU A 100 -6.17 -0.78 -11.27
C LEU A 100 -4.88 -0.50 -10.49
N GLU A 101 -3.74 -1.09 -10.85
CA GLU A 101 -2.44 -0.76 -10.26
C GLU A 101 -2.14 0.74 -10.41
N ASN A 102 -2.36 1.28 -11.61
CA ASN A 102 -2.10 2.69 -11.90
C ASN A 102 -3.16 3.60 -11.26
N GLN A 103 -4.44 3.25 -11.37
CA GLN A 103 -5.53 4.02 -10.76
C GLN A 103 -5.42 4.11 -9.23
N ALA A 104 -5.00 3.02 -8.58
CA ALA A 104 -4.76 2.99 -7.15
C ALA A 104 -3.56 3.85 -6.73
N MET A 105 -2.51 3.90 -7.56
CA MET A 105 -1.38 4.81 -7.34
C MET A 105 -1.81 6.28 -7.46
N ASP A 106 -2.58 6.65 -8.48
CA ASP A 106 -3.09 8.02 -8.65
C ASP A 106 -3.94 8.45 -7.45
N THR A 107 -4.83 7.56 -7.00
CA THR A 107 -5.71 7.81 -5.85
C THR A 107 -4.91 8.01 -4.56
N ARG A 108 -3.88 7.17 -4.36
CA ARG A 108 -2.95 7.27 -3.23
C ARG A 108 -2.18 8.59 -3.23
N VAL A 109 -1.63 8.97 -4.39
CA VAL A 109 -0.86 10.22 -4.54
C VAL A 109 -1.74 11.42 -4.24
N GLN A 110 -3.00 11.44 -4.69
CA GLN A 110 -3.93 12.53 -4.41
C GLN A 110 -4.15 12.73 -2.90
N LEU A 111 -4.40 11.64 -2.16
CA LEU A 111 -4.54 11.73 -0.69
C LEU A 111 -3.23 12.21 -0.04
N ALA A 112 -2.09 11.66 -0.46
CA ALA A 112 -0.79 12.05 0.08
C ALA A 112 -0.48 13.54 -0.15
N VAL A 113 -0.76 14.07 -1.34
CA VAL A 113 -0.56 15.50 -1.69
C VAL A 113 -1.31 16.40 -0.71
N ILE A 114 -2.54 16.04 -0.34
CA ILE A 114 -3.32 16.80 0.63
C ILE A 114 -2.75 16.65 2.03
N CYS A 115 -2.46 15.43 2.47
CA CYS A 115 -1.95 15.15 3.81
C CYS A 115 -0.56 15.76 4.09
N TYR A 116 0.24 16.03 3.05
CA TYR A 116 1.53 16.74 3.17
C TYR A 116 1.44 18.25 2.90
N SER A 117 0.30 18.77 2.45
CA SER A 117 0.13 20.19 2.15
C SER A 117 0.08 21.03 3.44
N PRO A 118 0.79 22.16 3.54
CA PRO A 118 0.65 23.07 4.68
C PRO A 118 -0.77 23.65 4.80
N ASP A 119 -1.51 23.74 3.69
CA ASP A 119 -2.93 24.12 3.65
C ASP A 119 -3.90 22.93 3.82
N PHE A 120 -3.49 21.86 4.51
CA PHE A 120 -4.31 20.63 4.69
C PHE A 120 -5.76 20.92 5.09
N GLU A 121 -5.97 21.73 6.14
CA GLU A 121 -7.30 22.06 6.65
C GLU A 121 -8.18 22.79 5.63
N LYS A 122 -7.59 23.56 4.71
CA LYS A 122 -8.33 24.26 3.65
C LYS A 122 -8.67 23.36 2.47
N LYS A 123 -7.79 22.40 2.15
CA LYS A 123 -7.95 21.49 1.00
C LYS A 123 -8.79 20.26 1.32
N LYS A 124 -8.85 19.85 2.60
CA LYS A 124 -9.59 18.66 3.03
C LYS A 124 -11.08 18.70 2.61
N PRO A 125 -11.84 19.80 2.80
CA PRO A 125 -13.26 19.84 2.41
C PRO A 125 -13.49 19.52 0.92
N GLU A 126 -12.74 20.17 0.02
CA GLU A 126 -12.83 19.93 -1.43
C GLU A 126 -12.51 18.47 -1.78
N PHE A 127 -11.49 17.88 -1.15
CA PHE A 127 -11.19 16.47 -1.37
C PHE A 127 -12.34 15.56 -0.95
N LEU A 128 -12.95 15.82 0.23
CA LEU A 128 -14.08 15.04 0.74
C LEU A 128 -15.31 15.13 -0.17
N GLU A 129 -15.55 16.26 -0.84
CA GLU A 129 -16.63 16.40 -1.82
C GLU A 129 -16.44 15.48 -3.04
N THR A 130 -15.18 15.27 -3.46
CA THR A 130 -14.88 14.39 -4.62
C THR A 130 -14.75 12.91 -4.27
N LEU A 131 -14.59 12.57 -2.98
CA LEU A 131 -14.31 11.22 -2.52
C LEU A 131 -15.42 10.20 -2.86
N PRO A 132 -16.72 10.51 -2.74
CA PRO A 132 -17.79 9.58 -3.10
C PRO A 132 -17.75 9.15 -4.57
N GLU A 133 -17.50 10.07 -5.50
CA GLU A 133 -17.39 9.75 -6.92
C GLU A 133 -16.17 8.87 -7.21
N LYS A 134 -15.05 9.07 -6.50
CA LYS A 134 -13.89 8.15 -6.61
C LYS A 134 -14.26 6.75 -6.12
N MET A 135 -14.85 6.62 -4.93
CA MET A 135 -15.22 5.31 -4.37
C MET A 135 -16.26 4.59 -5.23
N LYS A 136 -17.19 5.33 -5.85
CA LYS A 136 -18.14 4.80 -6.83
C LYS A 136 -17.46 4.18 -8.04
N LEU A 137 -16.37 4.75 -8.57
CA LEU A 137 -15.62 4.15 -9.68
C LEU A 137 -15.00 2.80 -9.28
N TYR A 138 -14.40 2.69 -8.10
CA TYR A 138 -13.91 1.39 -7.58
C TYR A 138 -15.04 0.38 -7.40
N SER A 139 -16.17 0.82 -6.83
CA SER A 139 -17.35 -0.02 -6.61
C SER A 139 -17.90 -0.56 -7.94
N GLN A 140 -18.03 0.29 -8.95
CA GLN A 140 -18.47 -0.11 -10.30
C GLN A 140 -17.47 -1.05 -10.97
N PHE A 141 -16.17 -0.76 -10.84
CA PHE A 141 -15.12 -1.58 -11.43
C PHE A 141 -15.07 -2.98 -10.81
N LEU A 142 -15.17 -3.10 -9.49
CA LEU A 142 -15.29 -4.39 -8.79
C LEU A 142 -16.56 -5.14 -9.23
N GLY A 143 -17.70 -4.44 -9.22
CA GLY A 143 -19.00 -5.00 -9.57
C GLY A 143 -19.40 -6.10 -8.59
N LYS A 144 -19.61 -7.31 -9.12
CA LYS A 144 -20.01 -8.51 -8.35
C LYS A 144 -18.85 -9.49 -8.10
N ARG A 145 -17.65 -9.18 -8.57
CA ARG A 145 -16.49 -10.08 -8.44
C ARG A 145 -16.04 -10.14 -6.98
N PRO A 146 -15.52 -11.29 -6.51
CA PRO A 146 -14.95 -11.37 -5.17
C PRO A 146 -13.64 -10.58 -5.04
N TRP A 147 -12.87 -10.50 -6.14
CA TRP A 147 -11.59 -9.80 -6.25
C TRP A 147 -11.58 -8.91 -7.50
N PHE A 148 -10.66 -7.95 -7.54
CA PHE A 148 -10.69 -6.91 -8.57
C PHE A 148 -10.37 -7.40 -9.98
N ALA A 149 -9.45 -8.36 -10.10
CA ALA A 149 -9.12 -8.96 -11.40
C ALA A 149 -10.21 -9.94 -11.88
N GLY A 150 -10.76 -10.75 -10.97
CA GLY A 150 -11.68 -11.83 -11.31
C GLY A 150 -12.11 -12.64 -10.09
N ASP A 151 -12.14 -13.96 -10.25
CA ASP A 151 -12.53 -14.90 -9.18
C ASP A 151 -11.37 -15.25 -8.24
N LYS A 152 -10.13 -15.00 -8.67
CA LYS A 152 -8.91 -15.24 -7.89
C LYS A 152 -8.32 -13.92 -7.42
N ILE A 153 -7.73 -13.95 -6.23
CA ILE A 153 -6.98 -12.83 -5.68
C ILE A 153 -5.69 -12.63 -6.47
N THR A 154 -5.32 -11.37 -6.68
CA THR A 154 -4.07 -10.95 -7.32
C THR A 154 -3.40 -9.87 -6.47
N TYR A 155 -2.17 -9.51 -6.80
CA TYR A 155 -1.45 -8.48 -6.03
C TYR A 155 -2.13 -7.11 -6.03
N VAL A 156 -2.98 -6.82 -7.03
CA VAL A 156 -3.69 -5.53 -7.10
C VAL A 156 -4.76 -5.40 -6.01
N ASP A 157 -5.28 -6.52 -5.49
CA ASP A 157 -6.20 -6.51 -4.35
C ASP A 157 -5.51 -5.98 -3.08
N PHE A 158 -4.21 -6.24 -2.92
CA PHE A 158 -3.40 -5.74 -1.80
C PHE A 158 -3.16 -4.22 -1.90
N ILE A 159 -2.92 -3.73 -3.11
CA ILE A 159 -2.79 -2.28 -3.37
C ILE A 159 -4.13 -1.59 -3.07
N THR A 160 -5.22 -2.16 -3.59
CA THR A 160 -6.55 -1.57 -3.51
C THR A 160 -7.10 -1.62 -2.09
N TYR A 161 -6.91 -2.72 -1.36
CA TYR A 161 -7.22 -2.79 0.08
C TYR A 161 -6.54 -1.66 0.84
N ASP A 162 -5.24 -1.47 0.64
CA ASP A 162 -4.50 -0.44 1.36
C ASP A 162 -4.99 0.98 1.01
N VAL A 163 -5.32 1.24 -0.26
CA VAL A 163 -5.92 2.52 -0.66
C VAL A 163 -7.27 2.73 0.01
N LEU A 164 -8.17 1.75 -0.04
CA LEU A 164 -9.51 1.87 0.55
C LEU A 164 -9.44 2.01 2.08
N ASP A 165 -8.59 1.26 2.77
CA ASP A 165 -8.41 1.38 4.23
C ASP A 165 -7.82 2.74 4.61
N GLN A 166 -6.89 3.31 3.84
CA GLN A 166 -6.42 4.68 4.09
C GLN A 166 -7.55 5.71 3.99
N HIS A 167 -8.46 5.55 3.04
CA HIS A 167 -9.62 6.44 2.91
C HIS A 167 -10.65 6.21 4.03
N LEU A 168 -10.82 4.98 4.53
CA LEU A 168 -11.62 4.73 5.74
C LEU A 168 -11.01 5.37 6.99
N LEU A 169 -9.68 5.35 7.12
CA LEU A 169 -9.01 6.07 8.21
C LEU A 169 -9.17 7.59 8.09
N PHE A 170 -9.22 8.10 6.85
CA PHE A 170 -9.37 9.52 6.56
C PHE A 170 -10.81 10.05 6.72
N GLU A 171 -11.77 9.29 6.21
CA GLU A 171 -13.22 9.54 6.25
C GLU A 171 -13.95 8.21 6.49
N PRO A 172 -14.30 7.88 7.75
CA PRO A 172 -14.84 6.57 8.13
C PRO A 172 -16.13 6.17 7.39
N LYS A 173 -16.88 7.13 6.86
CA LYS A 173 -18.14 6.88 6.16
C LYS A 173 -17.99 6.75 4.65
N CYS A 174 -16.78 6.91 4.10
CA CYS A 174 -16.58 6.97 2.65
C CYS A 174 -17.02 5.71 1.88
N LEU A 175 -17.15 4.56 2.56
CA LEU A 175 -17.62 3.30 1.98
C LEU A 175 -19.07 2.93 2.33
N GLU A 176 -19.81 3.73 3.12
CA GLU A 176 -21.16 3.37 3.57
C GLU A 176 -22.14 3.14 2.41
N ALA A 177 -22.01 3.92 1.33
CA ALA A 177 -22.84 3.82 0.13
C ALA A 177 -22.44 2.66 -0.81
N PHE A 178 -21.35 1.93 -0.52
CA PHE A 178 -20.77 0.94 -1.42
C PHE A 178 -20.64 -0.44 -0.74
N PRO A 179 -21.74 -1.21 -0.61
CA PRO A 179 -21.72 -2.51 0.08
C PRO A 179 -20.68 -3.48 -0.45
N ASN A 180 -20.48 -3.54 -1.77
CA ASN A 180 -19.49 -4.43 -2.38
C ASN A 180 -18.05 -4.09 -2.00
N LEU A 181 -17.72 -2.82 -1.77
CA LEU A 181 -16.41 -2.42 -1.25
C LEU A 181 -16.26 -2.81 0.22
N LYS A 182 -17.30 -2.64 1.04
CA LYS A 182 -17.28 -3.12 2.44
C LYS A 182 -17.09 -4.64 2.51
N ASP A 183 -17.78 -5.38 1.63
CA ASP A 183 -17.64 -6.83 1.52
C ASP A 183 -16.23 -7.23 1.06
N PHE A 184 -15.64 -6.50 0.12
CA PHE A 184 -14.25 -6.68 -0.28
C PHE A 184 -13.27 -6.47 0.89
N MET A 185 -13.43 -5.38 1.65
CA MET A 185 -12.58 -5.10 2.83
C MET A 185 -12.66 -6.25 3.85
N SER A 186 -13.88 -6.67 4.19
CA SER A 186 -14.13 -7.79 5.11
C SER A 186 -13.54 -9.11 4.60
N ARG A 187 -13.70 -9.40 3.30
CA ARG A 187 -13.15 -10.60 2.66
C ARG A 187 -11.62 -10.62 2.72
N PHE A 188 -10.98 -9.49 2.44
CA PHE A 188 -9.52 -9.37 2.48
C PHE A 188 -8.98 -9.54 3.91
N GLU A 189 -9.56 -8.85 4.89
CA GLU A 189 -9.17 -8.95 6.31
C GLU A 189 -9.47 -10.35 6.91
N GLY A 190 -10.46 -11.05 6.35
CA GLY A 190 -10.83 -12.42 6.71
C GLY A 190 -9.90 -13.50 6.17
N LEU A 191 -8.98 -13.18 5.25
CA LEU A 191 -7.97 -14.14 4.77
C LEU A 191 -7.11 -14.58 5.96
N LYS A 192 -7.00 -15.90 6.19
CA LYS A 192 -6.36 -16.46 7.39
C LYS A 192 -5.00 -15.83 7.72
N LYS A 193 -4.10 -15.74 6.74
CA LYS A 193 -2.77 -15.14 6.90
C LYS A 193 -2.83 -13.64 7.21
N ILE A 194 -3.71 -12.91 6.54
CA ILE A 194 -3.92 -11.46 6.78
C ILE A 194 -4.49 -11.22 8.18
N SER A 195 -5.55 -11.94 8.56
CA SER A 195 -6.16 -11.82 9.89
C SER A 195 -5.17 -12.13 11.01
N THR A 196 -4.33 -13.14 10.83
CA THR A 196 -3.24 -13.47 11.76
C THR A 196 -2.22 -12.34 11.83
N TYR A 197 -1.74 -11.85 10.68
CA TYR A 197 -0.76 -10.78 10.61
C TYR A 197 -1.27 -9.49 11.28
N MET A 198 -2.51 -9.07 11.00
CA MET A 198 -3.12 -7.85 11.56
C MET A 198 -3.27 -7.87 13.08
N LYS A 199 -3.23 -9.05 13.70
CA LYS A 199 -3.25 -9.24 15.17
C LYS A 199 -1.85 -9.35 15.78
N SER A 200 -0.81 -9.42 14.95
CA SER A 200 0.57 -9.54 15.40
C SER A 200 1.15 -8.16 15.76
N SER A 201 2.23 -8.16 16.53
CA SER A 201 3.00 -6.94 16.84
C SER A 201 3.75 -6.36 15.63
N GLN A 202 3.86 -7.11 14.54
CA GLN A 202 4.54 -6.65 13.32
C GLN A 202 3.63 -5.74 12.48
N PHE A 203 2.31 -5.84 12.64
CA PHE A 203 1.34 -5.07 11.88
C PHE A 203 1.44 -3.58 12.18
N LEU A 204 1.84 -2.81 11.17
CA LEU A 204 2.01 -1.38 11.26
C LEU A 204 0.81 -0.66 10.62
N ARG A 205 -0.26 -0.45 11.41
CA ARG A 205 -1.47 0.25 10.94
C ARG A 205 -1.26 1.76 10.75
N SER A 206 -0.49 2.38 11.64
CA SER A 206 -0.19 3.81 11.69
C SER A 206 1.23 4.03 12.24
N PRO A 207 1.86 5.19 12.01
CA PRO A 207 1.39 6.31 11.19
C PRO A 207 1.32 5.97 9.69
N LEU A 208 0.42 6.60 8.94
CA LEU A 208 0.34 6.43 7.48
C LEU A 208 1.48 7.14 6.76
N TYR A 209 1.87 8.31 7.26
CA TYR A 209 2.81 9.20 6.62
C TYR A 209 3.99 9.52 7.54
N LEU A 210 5.02 10.15 6.97
CA LEU A 210 6.19 10.59 7.70
C LEU A 210 5.84 11.77 8.63
N LYS A 211 6.73 12.04 9.58
CA LYS A 211 6.56 13.07 10.63
C LYS A 211 6.27 14.49 10.10
N LEU A 212 6.59 14.77 8.84
CA LEU A 212 6.37 16.03 8.14
C LEU A 212 4.95 16.18 7.53
N ALA A 213 4.12 15.13 7.53
CA ALA A 213 2.73 15.24 7.14
C ALA A 213 1.91 16.03 8.18
N GLN A 214 0.85 16.66 7.71
CA GLN A 214 -0.14 17.36 8.54
C GLN A 214 -1.22 16.43 9.10
N TRP A 215 -1.35 15.22 8.55
CA TRP A 215 -2.31 14.21 8.99
C TRP A 215 -1.68 12.81 9.03
N SER A 216 -2.03 12.01 10.04
CA SER A 216 -1.50 10.65 10.29
C SER A 216 0.04 10.57 10.26
N ASN A 217 0.68 11.51 10.95
CA ASN A 217 2.14 11.62 11.11
C ASN A 217 2.66 11.04 12.45
N LYS A 218 1.76 10.48 13.26
CA LYS A 218 2.01 9.85 14.56
C LYS A 218 1.12 8.61 14.72
#